data_AF-A0A0D2NNJ1-F1
#
_entry.id   AF-A0A0D2NNJ1-F1
#
_cell.length_a   1.000
_cell.length_b   1.000
_cell.length_c   1.000
_cell.angle_alpha   90.00
_cell.angle_beta   90.00
_cell.angle_gamma   90.00
#
_symmetry.space_group_name_H-M   'P 1'
#
loop_
_entity.id
_entity.type
_entity.pdbx_description
1 polymer ?
#
loop_
_entity_poly.entity_id
_entity_poly.type
_entity_poly.pdbx_seq_one_letter_code
_entity_poly.pdbx_strand_id
1 'polypeptide(L)'
;MISNNPIPFIEHNDANRALMSSNMQRQAVSLSRSEKCIVGTGLERQVALDSGVPAIADHEGKIISTDTDKIILSVNGDALGIPLVMYQRSNKNTCMHQTARVRRGKCIKKGQILADGAATVGGELALGKNVLVAYMPWEGYNFEDAVLISERLVYEISILPCFSSSILFHGAKVQNMEETGVSTTLPPSPFHLIPIS
;
A
#
# COMPACT_ATOMS: atom_id res chain seq x y z
N MET A 1 -2.16 12.35 24.93
CA MET A 1 -1.74 12.12 23.54
C MET A 1 -2.63 11.03 22.98
N ILE A 2 -3.62 11.40 22.16
CA ILE A 2 -4.54 10.42 21.56
C ILE A 2 -3.72 9.57 20.59
N SER A 3 -3.81 8.26 20.73
CA SER A 3 -3.14 7.28 19.89
C SER A 3 -3.71 7.37 18.47
N ASN A 4 -3.11 8.18 17.60
CA ASN A 4 -3.42 8.21 16.17
C ASN A 4 -2.84 6.96 15.47
N ASN A 5 -3.26 5.78 15.92
CA ASN A 5 -2.80 4.51 15.38
C ASN A 5 -4.00 3.76 14.78
N PRO A 6 -4.07 3.60 13.45
CA PRO A 6 -5.22 3.01 12.77
C PRO A 6 -5.18 1.49 12.85
N ILE A 7 -5.45 0.94 14.04
CA ILE A 7 -5.67 -0.50 14.21
C ILE A 7 -7.16 -0.72 14.53
N PRO A 8 -7.92 -1.40 13.66
CA PRO A 8 -9.30 -1.75 13.94
C PRO A 8 -9.39 -2.80 15.06
N PHE A 9 -10.44 -2.72 15.87
CA PHE A 9 -10.71 -3.66 16.98
C PHE A 9 -9.54 -3.79 17.98
N ILE A 10 -8.86 -2.67 18.26
CA ILE A 10 -7.71 -2.63 19.16
C ILE A 10 -8.10 -3.06 20.58
N GLU A 11 -9.33 -2.80 20.97
CA GLU A 11 -9.94 -3.18 22.25
C GLU A 11 -10.11 -4.70 22.42
N HIS A 12 -9.94 -5.48 21.36
CA HIS A 12 -9.94 -6.96 21.39
C HIS A 12 -8.53 -7.56 21.35
N ASN A 13 -7.49 -6.72 21.25
CA ASN A 13 -6.10 -7.16 21.22
C ASN A 13 -5.39 -6.87 22.54
N ASP A 14 -4.46 -7.74 22.94
CA ASP A 14 -3.57 -7.45 24.05
C ASP A 14 -2.53 -6.38 23.68
N ALA A 15 -1.95 -5.75 24.71
CA ALA A 15 -1.03 -4.63 24.53
C ALA A 15 0.24 -4.99 23.74
N ASN A 16 0.73 -6.22 23.85
CA ASN A 16 1.95 -6.63 23.14
C ASN A 16 1.68 -6.81 21.65
N ARG A 17 0.57 -7.46 21.29
CA ARG A 17 0.13 -7.57 19.88
C ARG A 17 -0.16 -6.21 19.27
N ALA A 18 -0.88 -5.35 20.00
CA ALA A 18 -1.15 -3.96 19.59
C ALA A 18 0.15 -3.19 19.28
N LEU A 19 1.15 -3.30 20.16
CA LEU A 19 2.45 -2.65 19.98
C LEU A 19 3.19 -3.20 18.76
N MET A 20 3.21 -4.52 18.58
CA MET A 20 3.81 -5.16 17.41
C MET A 20 3.15 -4.67 16.11
N SER A 21 1.82 -4.66 16.06
CA SER A 21 1.06 -4.16 14.90
C SER A 21 1.38 -2.70 14.58
N SER A 22 1.47 -1.82 15.59
CA SER A 22 1.84 -0.41 15.35
C SER A 22 3.26 -0.27 14.79
N ASN A 23 4.21 -1.07 15.28
CA ASN A 23 5.58 -1.06 14.76
C ASN A 23 5.67 -1.63 13.33
N MET A 24 4.96 -2.71 13.05
CA MET A 24 4.89 -3.31 11.72
C MET A 24 4.26 -2.35 10.70
N GLN A 25 3.23 -1.58 11.07
CA GLN A 25 2.66 -0.54 10.19
C GLN A 25 3.71 0.50 9.75
N ARG A 26 4.68 0.86 10.62
CA ARG A 26 5.75 1.80 10.28
C ARG A 26 6.83 1.21 9.38
N GLN A 27 6.90 -0.11 9.28
CA GLN A 27 7.84 -0.85 8.43
C GLN A 27 7.24 -1.19 7.06
N ALA A 28 5.95 -0.91 6.85
CA ALA A 28 5.29 -1.16 5.59
C ALA A 28 5.99 -0.43 4.44
N VAL A 29 6.20 -1.16 3.34
CA VAL A 29 6.78 -0.63 2.12
C VAL A 29 5.66 -0.20 1.18
N SER A 30 5.80 0.96 0.54
CA SER A 30 4.84 1.47 -0.43
C SER A 30 4.72 0.54 -1.63
N LEU A 31 3.52 0.04 -1.87
CA LEU A 31 3.19 -0.76 -3.04
C LEU A 31 3.01 0.12 -4.27
N SER A 32 3.23 -0.43 -5.46
CA SER A 32 2.92 0.27 -6.72
C SER A 32 1.42 0.48 -6.90
N ARG A 33 0.59 -0.39 -6.31
CA ARG A 33 -0.87 -0.30 -6.31
C ARG A 33 -1.38 -0.65 -4.92
N SER A 34 -1.44 0.34 -4.04
CA SER A 34 -2.11 0.19 -2.75
C SER A 34 -3.62 0.23 -2.90
N GLU A 35 -4.33 -0.31 -1.91
CA GLU A 35 -5.78 -0.23 -1.80
C GLU A 35 -6.19 0.38 -0.47
N LYS A 36 -7.32 1.08 -0.44
CA LYS A 36 -7.94 1.50 0.81
C LYS A 36 -8.34 0.26 1.61
N CYS A 37 -8.14 0.30 2.92
CA CYS A 37 -8.63 -0.74 3.80
C CYS A 37 -10.16 -0.85 3.70
N ILE A 38 -10.68 -2.07 3.62
CA ILE A 38 -12.14 -2.32 3.70
C ILE A 38 -12.65 -2.05 5.11
N VAL A 39 -11.83 -2.35 6.12
CA VAL A 39 -12.11 -2.12 7.53
C VAL A 39 -11.06 -1.15 8.08
N GLY A 40 -11.51 0.04 8.49
CA GLY A 40 -10.67 1.10 9.04
C GLY A 40 -11.23 1.67 10.33
N THR A 41 -10.46 2.56 10.97
CA THR A 41 -10.84 3.26 12.20
C THR A 41 -11.41 4.67 11.96
N GLY A 42 -11.29 5.18 10.73
CA GLY A 42 -11.62 6.55 10.36
C GLY A 42 -10.47 7.54 10.59
N LEU A 43 -9.37 7.11 11.22
CA LEU A 43 -8.18 7.93 11.44
C LEU A 43 -7.25 7.97 10.23
N GLU A 44 -7.46 7.12 9.23
CA GLU A 44 -6.56 6.94 8.07
C GLU A 44 -6.35 8.24 7.29
N ARG A 45 -7.41 9.05 7.17
CA ARG A 45 -7.33 10.35 6.50
C ARG A 45 -6.50 11.35 7.29
N GLN A 46 -6.69 11.40 8.60
CA GLN A 46 -5.91 12.30 9.46
C GLN A 46 -4.45 11.88 9.47
N VAL A 47 -4.16 10.58 9.61
CA VAL A 47 -2.79 10.06 9.56
C VAL A 47 -2.11 10.35 8.22
N ALA A 48 -2.83 10.22 7.09
CA ALA A 48 -2.30 10.57 5.79
C ALA A 48 -1.98 12.07 5.66
N LEU A 49 -2.84 12.95 6.19
CA LEU A 49 -2.59 14.40 6.19
C LEU A 49 -1.43 14.78 7.11
N ASP A 50 -1.40 14.24 8.32
CA ASP A 50 -0.36 14.49 9.33
C ASP A 50 1.02 13.97 8.86
N SER A 51 1.05 13.00 7.94
CA SER A 51 2.30 12.48 7.36
C SER A 51 3.01 13.47 6.41
N GLY A 52 2.29 14.46 5.88
CA GLY A 52 2.82 15.41 4.88
C GLY A 52 3.16 14.78 3.52
N VAL A 53 2.75 13.53 3.28
CA VAL A 53 3.05 12.79 2.03
C VAL A 53 2.15 13.20 0.86
N PRO A 54 0.82 13.40 1.03
CA PRO A 54 -0.06 13.88 -0.04
C PRO A 54 0.21 15.36 -0.39
N ALA A 55 0.01 15.74 -1.65
CA ALA A 55 0.05 17.15 -2.04
C ALA A 55 -1.30 17.82 -1.72
N ILE A 56 -1.28 18.91 -0.97
CA ILE A 56 -2.48 19.64 -0.51
C ILE A 56 -2.54 21.00 -1.22
N ALA A 57 -3.76 21.48 -1.52
CA ALA A 57 -3.96 22.79 -2.10
C ALA A 57 -3.84 23.90 -1.05
N ASP A 58 -2.85 24.79 -1.20
CA ASP A 58 -2.68 25.97 -0.33
C ASP A 58 -3.72 27.06 -0.62
N HIS A 59 -4.20 27.10 -1.87
CA HIS A 59 -5.16 28.08 -2.36
C HIS A 59 -6.36 27.39 -3.00
N GLU A 60 -7.52 28.06 -2.95
CA GLU A 60 -8.67 27.66 -3.74
C GLU A 60 -8.52 28.13 -5.19
N GLY A 61 -9.09 27.37 -6.12
CA GLY A 61 -8.92 27.66 -7.54
C GLY A 61 -9.50 26.59 -8.45
N LYS A 62 -9.29 26.76 -9.76
CA LYS A 62 -9.75 25.80 -10.78
C LYS A 62 -8.57 25.16 -11.48
N ILE A 63 -8.57 23.84 -11.63
CA ILE A 63 -7.46 23.14 -12.29
C ILE A 63 -7.46 23.44 -13.79
N ILE A 64 -6.36 24.02 -14.26
CA ILE A 64 -6.12 24.34 -15.67
C ILE A 64 -5.64 23.11 -16.42
N SER A 65 -4.64 22.42 -15.87
CA SER A 65 -4.08 21.18 -16.40
C SER A 65 -3.45 20.34 -15.30
N THR A 66 -3.25 19.06 -15.60
CA THR A 66 -2.63 18.09 -14.70
C THR A 66 -1.61 17.34 -15.54
N ASP A 67 -0.34 17.58 -15.26
CA ASP A 67 0.78 16.87 -15.84
C ASP A 67 1.26 15.81 -14.84
N THR A 68 2.20 14.97 -15.26
CA THR A 68 2.75 13.91 -14.40
C THR A 68 3.59 14.49 -13.26
N ASP A 69 4.33 15.56 -13.53
CA ASP A 69 5.30 16.19 -12.62
C ASP A 69 4.79 17.48 -11.97
N LYS A 70 3.64 18.01 -12.39
CA LYS A 70 3.05 19.23 -11.82
C LYS A 70 1.55 19.34 -12.05
N ILE A 71 0.88 20.10 -11.18
CA ILE A 71 -0.53 20.47 -11.30
C ILE A 71 -0.61 21.99 -11.50
N ILE A 72 -1.34 22.45 -12.51
CA ILE A 72 -1.53 23.88 -12.75
C ILE A 72 -2.92 24.29 -12.25
N LEU A 73 -2.94 25.18 -11.26
CA LEU A 73 -4.14 25.72 -10.62
C LEU A 73 -4.32 27.19 -11.00
N SER A 74 -5.54 27.58 -11.42
CA SER A 74 -5.92 28.99 -11.58
C SER A 74 -6.38 29.55 -10.24
N VAL A 75 -5.65 30.53 -9.70
CA VAL A 75 -5.95 31.22 -8.45
C VAL A 75 -6.12 32.70 -8.76
N ASN A 76 -7.32 33.24 -8.61
CA ASN A 76 -7.62 34.67 -8.84
C ASN A 76 -7.19 35.24 -10.21
N GLY A 77 -7.10 34.39 -11.24
CA GLY A 77 -6.66 34.78 -12.59
C GLY A 77 -5.20 34.43 -12.90
N ASP A 78 -4.38 34.15 -11.88
CA ASP A 78 -2.99 33.71 -12.05
C ASP A 78 -2.88 32.18 -12.11
N ALA A 79 -1.88 31.68 -12.83
CA ALA A 79 -1.59 30.25 -12.93
C ALA A 79 -0.48 29.86 -11.94
N LEU A 80 -0.84 29.07 -10.93
CA LEU A 80 0.08 28.51 -9.94
C LEU A 80 0.44 27.06 -10.31
N GLY A 81 1.72 26.81 -10.51
CA GLY A 81 2.25 25.46 -10.72
C GLY A 81 2.66 24.80 -9.40
N ILE A 82 2.07 23.66 -9.09
CA ILE A 82 2.37 22.86 -7.90
C ILE A 82 3.19 21.64 -8.37
N PRO A 83 4.50 21.57 -8.09
CA PRO A 83 5.33 20.44 -8.49
C PRO A 83 4.96 19.19 -7.68
N LEU A 84 5.00 18.03 -8.33
CA LEU A 84 4.78 16.72 -7.75
C LEU A 84 6.10 15.97 -7.62
N VAL A 85 6.24 15.22 -6.53
CA VAL A 85 7.42 14.37 -6.30
C VAL A 85 7.34 13.12 -7.17
N MET A 86 8.32 12.93 -8.04
CA MET A 86 8.37 11.81 -8.99
C MET A 86 9.57 10.90 -8.73
N TYR A 87 9.32 9.66 -8.32
CA TYR A 87 10.33 8.60 -8.13
C TYR A 87 11.57 9.03 -7.34
N GLN A 88 11.36 9.83 -6.28
CA GLN A 88 12.45 10.29 -5.42
C GLN A 88 12.75 9.24 -4.34
N ARG A 89 14.03 8.98 -4.06
CA ARG A 89 14.43 8.08 -2.98
C ARG A 89 14.38 8.79 -1.63
N SER A 90 13.76 8.16 -0.63
CA SER A 90 13.72 8.64 0.75
C SER A 90 14.98 8.25 1.53
N ASN A 91 15.18 8.88 2.70
CA ASN A 91 16.26 8.56 3.63
C ASN A 91 16.20 7.11 4.16
N LYS A 92 15.04 6.46 4.09
CA LYS A 92 14.84 5.05 4.47
C LYS A 92 14.87 4.12 3.26
N ASN A 93 15.47 4.56 2.16
CA ASN A 93 15.51 3.86 0.87
C ASN A 93 14.13 3.53 0.28
N THR A 94 13.05 4.21 0.68
CA THR A 94 11.72 4.02 0.09
C THR A 94 11.48 4.94 -1.11
N CYS A 95 10.60 4.52 -2.02
CA CYS A 95 10.18 5.35 -3.15
C CYS A 95 9.13 6.38 -2.72
N MET A 96 9.40 7.65 -2.94
CA MET A 96 8.45 8.76 -2.85
C MET A 96 7.94 9.07 -4.25
N HIS A 97 6.66 8.89 -4.45
CA HIS A 97 5.97 9.20 -5.69
C HIS A 97 4.60 9.77 -5.36
N GLN A 98 4.26 10.87 -6.00
CA GLN A 98 2.96 11.51 -5.93
C GLN A 98 2.22 11.35 -7.26
N THR A 99 0.97 10.95 -7.17
CA THR A 99 0.09 10.77 -8.33
C THR A 99 -1.08 11.74 -8.21
N ALA A 100 -1.22 12.64 -9.18
CA ALA A 100 -2.34 13.58 -9.22
C ALA A 100 -3.68 12.83 -9.25
N ARG A 101 -4.61 13.21 -8.37
CA ARG A 101 -5.99 12.66 -8.37
C ARG A 101 -6.98 13.52 -9.13
N VAL A 102 -6.66 14.79 -9.26
CA VAL A 102 -7.61 15.79 -9.71
C VAL A 102 -7.67 15.85 -11.23
N ARG A 103 -8.85 16.21 -11.75
CA ARG A 103 -9.09 16.32 -13.20
C ARG A 103 -9.15 17.79 -13.60
N ARG A 104 -8.77 18.08 -14.85
CA ARG A 104 -8.92 19.39 -15.47
C ARG A 104 -10.34 19.93 -15.31
N GLY A 105 -10.44 21.21 -14.99
CA GLY A 105 -11.71 21.93 -14.86
C GLY A 105 -12.41 21.78 -13.51
N LYS A 106 -11.90 20.94 -12.60
CA LYS A 106 -12.46 20.80 -11.25
C LYS A 106 -12.05 22.00 -10.38
N CYS A 107 -13.01 22.51 -9.60
CA CYS A 107 -12.76 23.52 -8.58
C CYS A 107 -12.25 22.84 -7.30
N ILE A 108 -11.21 23.41 -6.73
CA ILE A 108 -10.50 22.92 -5.55
C ILE A 108 -10.60 23.97 -4.45
N LYS A 109 -10.83 23.49 -3.22
CA LYS A 109 -10.81 24.34 -2.02
C LYS A 109 -9.44 24.27 -1.35
N LYS A 110 -9.08 25.31 -0.61
CA LYS A 110 -7.92 25.27 0.30
C LYS A 110 -8.02 24.06 1.25
N GLY A 111 -6.90 23.35 1.44
CA GLY A 111 -6.81 22.16 2.28
C GLY A 111 -7.27 20.87 1.59
N GLN A 112 -7.70 20.91 0.33
CA GLN A 112 -8.09 19.71 -0.41
C GLN A 112 -6.87 19.00 -0.99
N ILE A 113 -6.89 17.67 -0.97
CA ILE A 113 -5.82 16.83 -1.51
C ILE A 113 -5.86 16.85 -3.04
N LEU A 114 -4.72 17.22 -3.64
CA LEU A 114 -4.50 17.34 -5.07
C LEU A 114 -3.88 16.06 -5.66
N ALA A 115 -2.91 15.49 -4.95
CA ALA A 115 -2.22 14.27 -5.34
C ALA A 115 -2.09 13.33 -4.13
N ASP A 116 -2.30 12.05 -4.37
CA ASP A 116 -1.95 11.00 -3.42
C ASP A 116 -0.43 10.83 -3.45
N GLY A 117 0.19 10.57 -2.30
CA GLY A 117 1.59 10.20 -2.22
C GLY A 117 1.79 8.71 -1.95
N ALA A 118 3.02 8.33 -1.65
CA ALA A 118 3.39 6.94 -1.38
C ALA A 118 2.56 6.35 -0.24
N ALA A 119 2.01 5.14 -0.45
CA ALA A 119 1.14 4.45 0.50
C ALA A 119 -0.11 5.24 0.94
N THR A 120 -0.65 6.07 0.06
CA THR A 120 -1.96 6.73 0.24
C THR A 120 -2.84 6.48 -0.98
N VAL A 121 -4.14 6.31 -0.74
CA VAL A 121 -5.14 6.18 -1.80
C VAL A 121 -6.31 7.06 -1.42
N GLY A 122 -6.67 7.98 -2.30
CA GLY A 122 -7.75 8.91 -2.07
C GLY A 122 -7.70 9.69 -0.77
N GLY A 123 -6.49 10.13 -0.41
CA GLY A 123 -6.23 10.91 0.78
C GLY A 123 -6.31 10.15 2.09
N GLU A 124 -6.39 8.83 2.05
CA GLU A 124 -6.34 7.96 3.22
C GLU A 124 -5.09 7.09 3.16
N LEU A 125 -4.60 6.71 4.34
CA LEU A 125 -3.50 5.78 4.49
C LEU A 125 -3.86 4.41 3.87
N ALA A 126 -2.95 3.90 3.03
CA ALA A 126 -3.11 2.65 2.29
C ALA A 126 -1.78 1.90 2.23
N LEU A 127 -1.45 1.22 3.33
CA LEU A 127 -0.16 0.52 3.51
C LEU A 127 -0.08 -0.84 2.80
N GLY A 128 -1.18 -1.36 2.25
CA GLY A 128 -1.25 -2.72 1.71
C GLY A 128 -2.36 -2.94 0.70
N LYS A 129 -2.79 -4.21 0.59
CA LYS A 129 -3.90 -4.67 -0.25
C LYS A 129 -4.91 -5.46 0.56
N ASN A 130 -6.16 -5.49 0.09
CA ASN A 130 -7.18 -6.37 0.66
C ASN A 130 -7.04 -7.76 0.03
N VAL A 131 -6.93 -8.79 0.86
CA VAL A 131 -6.72 -10.18 0.42
C VAL A 131 -7.81 -11.07 1.00
N LEU A 132 -8.21 -12.09 0.23
CA LEU A 132 -9.11 -13.12 0.73
C LEU A 132 -8.30 -14.10 1.59
N VAL A 133 -8.75 -14.33 2.82
CA VAL A 133 -8.07 -15.20 3.79
C VAL A 133 -8.97 -16.37 4.15
N ALA A 134 -8.40 -17.57 4.15
CA ALA A 134 -9.04 -18.78 4.68
C ALA A 134 -8.30 -19.23 5.94
N TYR A 135 -9.05 -19.48 7.02
CA TYR A 135 -8.49 -19.98 8.28
C TYR A 135 -8.73 -21.50 8.37
N MET A 136 -7.78 -22.29 7.87
CA MET A 136 -7.81 -23.75 7.93
C MET A 136 -6.39 -24.32 7.96
N PRO A 137 -6.16 -25.46 8.64
CA PRO A 137 -4.90 -26.18 8.51
C PRO A 137 -4.73 -26.68 7.07
N TRP A 138 -3.53 -26.58 6.52
CA TRP A 138 -3.24 -27.01 5.15
C TRP A 138 -1.96 -27.84 5.09
N GLU A 139 -2.13 -29.17 5.16
CA GLU A 139 -1.06 -30.17 4.98
C GLU A 139 0.23 -29.91 5.80
N GLY A 140 0.11 -29.21 6.94
CA GLY A 140 1.25 -28.85 7.79
C GLY A 140 2.11 -27.70 7.26
N TYR A 141 1.80 -27.10 6.12
CA TYR A 141 2.54 -25.98 5.56
C TYR A 141 2.27 -24.64 6.27
N ASN A 142 1.16 -24.53 6.99
CA ASN A 142 0.85 -23.39 7.87
C ASN A 142 1.11 -23.71 9.35
N PHE A 143 2.16 -24.48 9.63
CA PHE A 143 2.61 -24.76 11.00
C PHE A 143 3.23 -23.49 11.63
N GLU A 144 2.99 -23.28 12.92
CA GLU A 144 3.38 -22.08 13.68
C GLU A 144 2.90 -20.77 13.01
N ASP A 145 3.84 -19.90 12.63
CA ASP A 145 3.59 -18.57 12.06
C ASP A 145 3.74 -18.54 10.52
N ALA A 146 3.82 -19.73 9.89
CA ALA A 146 3.95 -19.83 8.44
C ALA A 146 2.64 -19.44 7.73
N VAL A 147 2.76 -18.56 6.73
CA VAL A 147 1.64 -18.10 5.90
C VAL A 147 1.79 -18.63 4.48
N LEU A 148 0.74 -19.29 3.99
CA LEU A 148 0.62 -19.69 2.60
C LEU A 148 0.04 -18.54 1.76
N ILE A 149 0.67 -18.26 0.63
CA ILE A 149 0.28 -17.17 -0.26
C ILE A 149 0.08 -17.75 -1.67
N SER A 150 -1.03 -17.37 -2.31
CA SER A 150 -1.28 -17.70 -3.71
C SER A 150 -0.25 -17.00 -4.61
N GLU A 151 0.25 -17.72 -5.61
CA GLU A 151 1.15 -17.16 -6.63
C GLU A 151 0.58 -15.90 -7.30
N ARG A 152 -0.75 -15.86 -7.50
CA ARG A 152 -1.44 -14.67 -8.03
C ARG A 152 -1.14 -13.41 -7.22
N LEU A 153 -1.06 -13.53 -5.90
CA LEU A 153 -0.77 -12.39 -5.02
C LEU A 153 0.64 -11.85 -5.24
N VAL A 154 1.61 -12.71 -5.58
CA VAL A 154 3.00 -12.30 -5.88
C VAL A 154 3.04 -11.36 -7.08
N TYR A 155 2.28 -11.65 -8.13
CA TYR A 155 2.18 -10.78 -9.30
C TYR A 155 1.42 -9.48 -9.02
N GLU A 156 0.41 -9.52 -8.16
CA GLU A 156 -0.39 -8.35 -7.81
C GLU A 156 0.32 -7.40 -6.84
N ILE A 157 1.21 -7.90 -5.99
CA ILE A 157 2.05 -7.13 -5.06
C ILE A 157 3.36 -6.75 -5.77
N SER A 158 3.24 -5.80 -6.71
CA SER A 158 4.40 -5.12 -7.29
C SER A 158 4.79 -3.93 -6.43
N ILE A 159 6.07 -3.82 -6.08
CA ILE A 159 6.65 -2.65 -5.39
C ILE A 159 7.05 -1.59 -6.43
N LEU A 160 7.05 -0.31 -6.06
CA LEU A 160 7.42 0.77 -6.97
C LEU A 160 8.83 0.57 -7.58
N PRO A 161 9.03 0.91 -8.87
CA PRO A 161 10.24 0.58 -9.65
C PRO A 161 11.54 1.22 -9.14
N CYS A 162 11.47 2.17 -8.20
CA CYS A 162 12.66 2.74 -7.56
C CYS A 162 13.46 1.69 -6.75
N PHE A 163 12.91 0.49 -6.56
CA PHE A 163 13.58 -0.68 -5.99
C PHE A 163 13.96 -1.72 -7.06
N SER A 164 14.60 -1.30 -8.16
CA SER A 164 15.01 -2.24 -9.24
C SER A 164 16.17 -3.17 -8.88
N SER A 165 16.67 -3.15 -7.64
CA SER A 165 17.74 -4.04 -7.21
C SER A 165 17.43 -4.59 -5.83
N SER A 166 17.21 -5.90 -5.78
CA SER A 166 17.11 -6.76 -4.58
C SER A 166 15.87 -6.56 -3.70
N ILE A 167 14.73 -7.12 -4.12
CA ILE A 167 13.78 -7.73 -3.19
C ILE A 167 13.91 -9.25 -3.36
N LEU A 168 14.82 -9.82 -2.58
CA LEU A 168 14.80 -11.25 -2.28
C LEU A 168 13.71 -11.44 -1.24
N PHE A 169 12.61 -12.10 -1.60
CA PHE A 169 11.68 -12.66 -0.63
C PHE A 169 12.45 -13.69 0.20
N HIS A 170 13.07 -13.27 1.31
CA HIS A 170 13.69 -14.19 2.26
C HIS A 170 12.57 -14.99 2.92
N GLY A 171 12.41 -16.26 2.51
CA GLY A 171 11.63 -17.26 3.25
C GLY A 171 10.23 -17.58 2.74
N ALA A 172 9.75 -17.02 1.62
CA ALA A 172 8.46 -17.42 1.06
C ALA A 172 8.63 -18.57 0.05
N LYS A 173 8.17 -19.78 0.42
CA LYS A 173 8.04 -20.89 -0.52
C LYS A 173 6.75 -20.66 -1.33
N VAL A 174 6.89 -20.25 -2.59
CA VAL A 174 5.75 -20.12 -3.51
C VAL A 174 5.44 -21.52 -4.06
N GLN A 175 4.24 -22.02 -3.83
CA GLN A 175 3.80 -23.31 -4.32
C GLN A 175 2.47 -23.11 -5.07
N ASN A 176 2.38 -23.70 -6.26
CA ASN A 176 1.24 -23.51 -7.15
C ASN A 176 -0.01 -24.16 -6.54
N MET A 177 -1.06 -23.37 -6.36
CA MET A 177 -2.38 -23.86 -5.96
C MET A 177 -3.14 -24.16 -7.26
N GLU A 178 -3.06 -25.38 -7.77
CA GLU A 178 -3.95 -25.81 -8.85
C GLU A 178 -5.36 -25.98 -8.27
N GLU A 179 -6.34 -25.27 -8.82
CA GLU A 179 -7.76 -25.50 -8.56
C GLU A 179 -8.12 -26.91 -9.04
N THR A 180 -8.02 -27.90 -8.14
CA THR A 180 -8.44 -29.27 -8.45
C THR A 180 -9.96 -29.36 -8.39
N GLY A 181 -10.58 -29.05 -9.52
CA GLY A 181 -11.81 -29.71 -9.91
C GLY A 181 -11.58 -31.22 -9.94
N VAL A 182 -12.50 -31.96 -9.34
CA VAL A 182 -12.49 -33.42 -9.20
C VAL A 182 -12.12 -34.11 -10.53
N SER A 183 -10.95 -34.75 -10.60
CA SER A 183 -10.68 -35.86 -11.52
C SER A 183 -9.52 -36.71 -11.01
N THR A 184 -9.79 -38.00 -10.83
CA THR A 184 -8.89 -39.09 -10.47
C THR A 184 -7.67 -39.21 -11.39
N THR A 185 -6.44 -39.20 -10.84
CA THR A 185 -5.30 -40.14 -11.04
C THR A 185 -3.94 -39.49 -10.68
N LEU A 186 -3.19 -40.07 -9.73
CA LEU A 186 -1.76 -39.81 -9.38
C LEU A 186 -0.81 -40.66 -10.26
N PRO A 187 0.54 -40.47 -10.25
CA PRO A 187 1.38 -39.25 -10.30
C PRO A 187 2.47 -39.37 -11.43
N PRO A 188 3.44 -38.43 -11.62
CA PRO A 188 4.66 -38.42 -10.78
C PRO A 188 5.23 -37.00 -10.46
N SER A 189 5.87 -36.90 -9.29
CA SER A 189 6.83 -35.85 -8.94
C SER A 189 8.14 -35.98 -9.75
N PRO A 190 8.94 -34.91 -9.90
CA PRO A 190 9.96 -34.64 -8.88
C PRO A 190 10.04 -33.16 -8.48
N PHE A 191 9.86 -32.92 -7.19
CA PHE A 191 10.14 -31.66 -6.51
C PHE A 191 11.65 -31.42 -6.42
N HIS A 192 12.12 -30.22 -6.77
CA HIS A 192 13.43 -29.75 -6.32
C HIS A 192 13.28 -29.01 -4.98
N LEU A 193 13.74 -29.66 -3.92
CA LEU A 193 13.98 -29.05 -2.61
C LEU A 193 15.36 -28.38 -2.64
N ILE A 194 15.44 -27.11 -2.25
CA ILE A 194 16.71 -26.48 -1.85
C ILE A 194 16.66 -26.29 -0.32
N PRO A 195 17.64 -26.82 0.43
CA PRO A 195 17.68 -26.67 1.88
C PRO A 195 18.11 -25.24 2.28
N ILE A 196 17.53 -24.76 3.38
CA ILE A 196 17.95 -23.53 4.08
C ILE A 196 18.93 -23.99 5.16
N SER A 197 20.18 -23.52 5.10
CA SER A 197 21.15 -23.55 6.22
C SER A 197 21.34 -22.14 6.75
#